data_AF-A0A5J6YYA1-F1
#
_entry.id   AF-A0A5J6YYA1-F1
#
_cell.length_a   1.000
_cell.length_b   1.000
_cell.length_c   1.000
_cell.angle_alpha   90.00
_cell.angle_beta   90.00
_cell.angle_gamma   90.00
#
_symmetry.space_group_name_H-M   'P 1'
#
loop_
_entity.id
_entity.type
_entity.pdbx_description
1 polymer ?
#
loop_
_entity_poly.entity_id
_entity_poly.type
_entity_poly.pdbx_seq_one_letter_code
_entity_poly.pdbx_strand_id
1 'polypeptide(L)'
;MRPADLTSIEIADLLSQMYTADHGGQDDAPSPQQRTELADYLGCHEEARASAWEAWAAELNPADWDAAEYWLDVEFVEPCPEGQTV
;
A
#
# COMPACT_ATOMS: atom_id res chain seq x y z
N MET A 1 -0.70 3.91 13.76
CA MET A 1 -0.28 2.48 13.90
C MET A 1 1.05 2.40 13.18
N ARG A 2 2.11 1.80 13.73
CA ARG A 2 3.41 1.85 13.03
C ARG A 2 3.42 0.81 11.90
N PRO A 3 3.63 1.20 10.64
CA PRO A 3 3.68 0.25 9.52
C PRO A 3 4.81 -0.77 9.66
N ALA A 4 5.89 -0.39 10.35
CA ALA A 4 7.03 -1.27 10.62
C ALA A 4 6.72 -2.45 11.57
N ASP A 5 5.60 -2.40 12.31
CA ASP A 5 5.16 -3.49 13.18
C ASP A 5 4.16 -4.43 12.48
N LEU A 6 3.75 -4.10 11.24
CA LEU A 6 2.79 -4.89 10.46
C LEU A 6 3.48 -5.99 9.66
N THR A 7 2.80 -7.12 9.55
CA THR A 7 3.23 -8.19 8.63
C THR A 7 2.87 -7.85 7.19
N SER A 8 3.54 -8.48 6.22
CA SER A 8 3.25 -8.29 4.79
C SER A 8 1.77 -8.58 4.45
N ILE A 9 1.13 -9.50 5.18
CA ILE A 9 -0.29 -9.83 5.02
C ILE A 9 -1.18 -8.68 5.52
N GLU A 10 -0.85 -8.08 6.67
CA GLU A 10 -1.62 -6.94 7.20
C GLU A 10 -1.46 -5.70 6.31
N ILE A 11 -0.28 -5.49 5.74
CA ILE A 11 -0.04 -4.43 4.75
C ILE A 11 -0.88 -4.70 3.49
N ALA A 12 -0.89 -5.93 2.99
CA ALA A 12 -1.69 -6.33 1.82
C ALA A 12 -3.20 -6.09 2.03
N ASP A 13 -3.72 -6.44 3.22
CA ASP A 13 -5.12 -6.20 3.58
C ASP A 13 -5.46 -4.70 3.60
N LEU A 14 -4.58 -3.87 4.19
CA LEU A 14 -4.73 -2.41 4.17
C LEU A 14 -4.70 -1.83 2.75
N LEU A 15 -3.80 -2.32 1.89
CA LEU A 15 -3.72 -1.91 0.48
C LEU A 15 -5.00 -2.28 -0.26
N SER A 16 -5.52 -3.48 -0.06
CA SER A 16 -6.79 -3.95 -0.63
C SER A 16 -7.97 -3.06 -0.23
N GLN A 17 -8.05 -2.70 1.06
CA GLN A 17 -9.09 -1.80 1.58
C GLN A 17 -8.98 -0.39 0.97
N MET A 18 -7.77 0.16 0.88
CA MET A 18 -7.52 1.50 0.32
C MET A 18 -7.76 1.55 -1.20
N TYR A 19 -7.38 0.51 -1.93
CA TYR A 19 -7.66 0.37 -3.36
C TYR A 19 -9.17 0.28 -3.61
N THR A 20 -9.87 -0.54 -2.85
CA THR A 20 -11.33 -0.67 -2.96
C THR A 20 -12.01 0.66 -2.65
N ALA A 21 -11.55 1.40 -1.62
CA ALA A 21 -12.07 2.71 -1.26
C ALA A 21 -11.88 3.76 -2.36
N ASP A 22 -10.70 3.83 -3.00
CA ASP A 22 -10.46 4.71 -4.15
C ASP A 22 -11.36 4.36 -5.34
N HIS A 23 -11.66 3.07 -5.53
CA HIS A 23 -12.56 2.58 -6.57
C HIS A 23 -14.06 2.60 -6.19
N GLY A 24 -14.41 3.25 -5.08
CA GLY A 24 -15.80 3.50 -4.67
C GLY A 24 -16.46 2.37 -3.87
N GLY A 25 -15.69 1.39 -3.40
CA GLY A 25 -16.13 0.33 -2.50
C GLY A 25 -15.65 0.58 -1.07
N GLN A 26 -16.61 0.73 -0.15
CA GLN A 26 -16.48 0.87 1.31
C GLN A 26 -16.28 2.28 1.89
N ASP A 27 -17.09 2.55 2.92
CA ASP A 27 -17.02 3.68 3.86
C ASP A 27 -15.96 3.45 4.97
N ASP A 28 -15.45 2.22 5.12
CA ASP A 28 -14.48 1.81 6.16
C ASP A 28 -13.02 1.91 5.65
N ALA A 29 -12.75 2.93 4.84
CA ALA A 29 -11.41 3.17 4.35
C ALA A 29 -10.48 3.53 5.52
N PRO A 30 -9.23 3.01 5.53
CA PRO A 30 -8.24 3.44 6.50
C PRO A 30 -8.09 4.97 6.52
N SER A 31 -7.83 5.52 7.71
CA SER A 31 -7.76 6.97 7.87
C SER A 31 -6.68 7.58 6.94
N PRO A 32 -6.84 8.82 6.46
CA PRO A 32 -5.84 9.48 5.60
C PRO A 32 -4.43 9.46 6.20
N GLN A 33 -4.32 9.57 7.52
CA GLN A 33 -3.06 9.47 8.25
C GLN A 33 -2.41 8.08 8.14
N GLN A 34 -3.19 7.00 8.22
CA GLN A 34 -2.70 5.63 8.04
C GLN A 34 -2.26 5.40 6.60
N ARG A 35 -2.98 5.97 5.62
CA ARG A 35 -2.60 5.94 4.21
C ARG A 35 -1.24 6.59 3.98
N THR A 36 -1.02 7.80 4.52
CA THR A 36 0.28 8.49 4.42
C THR A 36 1.40 7.74 5.14
N GLU A 37 1.17 7.24 6.36
CA GLU A 37 2.19 6.44 7.08
C GLU A 37 2.58 5.18 6.30
N LEU A 38 1.61 4.51 5.65
CA LEU A 38 1.86 3.32 4.85
C LEU A 38 2.59 3.64 3.54
N ALA A 39 2.16 4.69 2.84
CA ALA A 39 2.79 5.15 1.59
C ALA A 39 4.27 5.52 1.81
N ASP A 40 4.58 6.28 2.86
CA ASP A 40 5.95 6.68 3.21
C ASP A 40 6.80 5.45 3.58
N TYR A 41 6.26 4.53 4.37
CA TYR A 41 6.96 3.31 4.74
C TYR A 41 7.27 2.42 3.54
N LEU A 42 6.29 2.18 2.67
CA LEU A 42 6.45 1.36 1.46
C LEU A 42 7.36 2.02 0.43
N GLY A 43 7.38 3.34 0.36
CA GLY A 43 8.34 4.10 -0.46
C GLY A 43 9.78 3.92 -0.01
N CYS A 44 10.01 3.82 1.30
CA CYS A 44 11.35 3.60 1.86
C CYS A 44 11.72 2.12 2.02
N HIS A 45 10.78 1.18 1.92
CA HIS A 45 10.99 -0.26 2.12
C HIS A 45 10.45 -1.07 0.94
N GLU A 46 11.21 -1.08 -0.15
CA GLU A 46 10.88 -1.81 -1.38
C GLU A 46 10.67 -3.32 -1.13
N GLU A 47 11.41 -3.93 -0.20
CA GLU A 47 11.24 -5.35 0.17
C GLU A 47 9.89 -5.62 0.85
N ALA A 48 9.45 -4.71 1.72
CA ALA A 48 8.14 -4.80 2.38
C ALA A 48 7.01 -4.60 1.36
N ARG A 49 7.21 -3.68 0.41
CA ARG A 49 6.29 -3.44 -0.71
C ARG A 49 6.15 -4.67 -1.60
N ALA A 50 7.26 -5.27 -2.02
CA ALA A 50 7.23 -6.49 -2.83
C ALA A 50 6.54 -7.63 -2.09
N SER A 51 6.84 -7.83 -0.82
CA SER A 51 6.22 -8.89 -0.01
C SER A 51 4.72 -8.67 0.20
N ALA A 52 4.29 -7.41 0.39
CA ALA A 52 2.88 -7.06 0.51
C ALA A 52 2.14 -7.19 -0.83
N TRP A 53 2.79 -6.82 -1.93
CA TRP A 53 2.27 -7.03 -3.28
C TRP A 53 2.06 -8.52 -3.56
N GLU A 54 3.03 -9.38 -3.26
CA GLU A 54 2.87 -10.83 -3.45
C GLU A 54 1.69 -11.40 -2.65
N ALA A 55 1.50 -10.96 -1.40
CA ALA A 55 0.38 -11.37 -0.58
C ALA A 55 -0.96 -10.85 -1.13
N TRP A 56 -1.01 -9.60 -1.59
CA TRP A 56 -2.22 -8.98 -2.13
C TRP A 56 -2.60 -9.53 -3.52
N ALA A 57 -1.62 -9.69 -4.41
CA ALA A 57 -1.79 -10.22 -5.77
C ALA A 57 -2.36 -11.65 -5.76
N ALA A 58 -2.07 -12.43 -4.71
CA ALA A 58 -2.64 -13.76 -4.52
C ALA A 58 -4.16 -13.75 -4.28
N GLU A 59 -4.71 -12.65 -3.76
CA GLU A 59 -6.15 -12.47 -3.51
C GLU A 59 -6.84 -11.66 -4.61
N LEU A 60 -6.09 -10.85 -5.36
CA LEU A 60 -6.56 -10.12 -6.53
C LEU A 60 -6.85 -11.04 -7.72
N ASN A 61 -7.84 -10.64 -8.51
CA ASN A 61 -8.07 -11.25 -9.81
C ASN A 61 -6.89 -10.90 -10.76
N PRO A 62 -6.32 -11.87 -11.49
CA PRO A 62 -5.19 -11.60 -12.40
C PRO A 62 -5.45 -10.54 -13.47
N ALA A 63 -6.71 -10.26 -13.80
CA ALA A 63 -7.08 -9.20 -14.73
C ALA A 63 -6.84 -7.79 -14.16
N ASP A 64 -6.81 -7.65 -12.83
CA ASP A 64 -6.66 -6.39 -12.11
C ASP A 64 -5.23 -6.18 -11.60
N TRP A 65 -4.31 -7.13 -11.83
CA TRP A 65 -2.92 -7.04 -11.38
C TRP A 65 -2.20 -5.81 -11.95
N ASP A 66 -2.26 -5.56 -13.25
CA ASP A 66 -1.64 -4.38 -13.85
C ASP A 66 -2.19 -3.06 -13.26
N ALA A 67 -3.51 -2.99 -13.03
CA ALA A 67 -4.14 -1.80 -12.48
C ALA A 67 -3.76 -1.57 -11.00
N ALA A 68 -3.75 -2.63 -10.20
CA ALA A 68 -3.40 -2.59 -8.80
C ALA A 68 -1.90 -2.35 -8.58
N GLU A 69 -1.02 -2.92 -9.42
CA GLU A 69 0.42 -2.67 -9.39
C GLU A 69 0.71 -1.22 -9.76
N TYR A 70 0.10 -0.71 -10.83
CA TYR A 70 0.22 0.70 -11.21
C TYR A 70 -0.24 1.64 -10.10
N TRP A 71 -1.41 1.36 -9.51
CA TRP A 71 -1.92 2.16 -8.39
C TRP A 71 -0.95 2.12 -7.21
N LEU A 72 -0.42 0.95 -6.85
CA LEU A 72 0.53 0.79 -5.74
C LEU A 72 1.82 1.60 -5.98
N ASP A 73 2.45 1.44 -7.14
CA ASP A 73 3.78 2.01 -7.41
C ASP A 73 3.73 3.49 -7.85
N VAL A 74 2.61 3.95 -8.44
CA VAL A 74 2.52 5.29 -9.07
C VAL A 74 1.56 6.22 -8.34
N GLU A 75 0.43 5.72 -7.83
CA GLU A 75 -0.61 6.55 -7.20
C GLU A 75 -0.58 6.51 -5.66
N PHE A 76 -0.11 5.41 -5.10
CA PHE A 76 -0.17 5.15 -3.66
C PHE A 76 1.17 5.41 -2.96
N VAL A 77 2.24 4.78 -3.43
CA VAL A 77 3.57 4.92 -2.84
C VAL A 77 4.15 6.28 -3.22
N GLU A 78 4.46 7.09 -2.21
CA GLU A 78 5.25 8.30 -2.44
C GLU A 78 6.74 7.92 -2.51
N PRO A 79 7.52 8.53 -3.41
CA PRO A 79 8.96 8.30 -3.43
C PRO A 79 9.53 8.64 -2.05
N CYS A 80 10.31 7.73 -1.46
CA CYS A 80 10.94 7.96 -0.16
C CYS A 80 11.63 9.33 -0.21
N PRO A 81 11.30 10.27 0.69
CA PRO A 81 11.96 11.57 0.68
C PRO A 81 13.44 11.31 0.94
N GLU A 82 14.27 11.41 -0.10
CA GLU A 82 15.71 11.24 -0.02
C GLU A 82 16.27 12.23 1.02
N GLY A 83 16.43 11.75 2.25
CA GLY A 83 16.98 12.49 3.38
C GLY A 83 16.22 13.77 3.75
N GLN A 84 15.32 13.69 4.74
CA GLN A 84 15.20 14.81 5.68
C GLN A 84 16.47 14.87 6.55
N THR A 85 17.57 15.26 5.91
CA THR A 85 18.79 15.73 6.56
C THR A 85 18.85 17.23 6.31
N VAL A 86 18.22 18.02 7.18
CA VAL A 86 18.74 19.23 7.85
C VAL A 86 17.74 19.74 8.87
#